data_AF-A0A662J1J8-F1
#
_entry.id   AF-A0A662J1J8-F1
#
_cell.length_a   1.000
_cell.length_b   1.000
_cell.length_c   1.000
_cell.angle_alpha   90.00
_cell.angle_beta   90.00
_cell.angle_gamma   90.00
#
_symmetry.space_group_name_H-M   'P 1'
#
loop_
_entity.id
_entity.type
_entity.pdbx_description
1 polymer ?
#
loop_
_entity_poly.entity_id
_entity_poly.type
_entity_poly.pdbx_seq_one_letter_code
_entity_poly.pdbx_strand_id
1 'polypeptide(L)'
;MTKIALSLLGSVDPSWASWAQSLLEKLYLKVEKHPLLVYLVIAHSKLLFKSYLMTTHLETGVASAPAFEEFEASHDAFLGAPRIVLCEESLRNLPRHVQAGVILHEGAHSVLHGELRSYTLTPPPLLRDVEAKLQAPQGYSVNLLYLFSTAVKDYEATELLLELGFREEAKDYVIYALEPSPRLVEDWKLASAAGIFLRLVHLAELLKPLCCASPLMEDGEVKMRALSMTSHLPTAYADGLVDIAASPAWRSRATLQEKLEGLAEVFLERFTA
;
A
#
# COMPACT_ATOMS: atom_id res chain seq x y z
N MET A 1 -14.57 9.67 -19.97
CA MET A 1 -13.13 9.96 -20.09
C MET A 1 -12.66 10.67 -18.82
N THR A 2 -11.62 10.16 -18.17
CA THR A 2 -10.99 10.79 -16.99
C THR A 2 -10.25 12.05 -17.40
N LYS A 3 -10.42 13.14 -16.64
CA LYS A 3 -9.58 14.34 -16.77
C LYS A 3 -8.36 14.21 -15.84
N ILE A 4 -7.15 14.29 -16.38
CA ILE A 4 -5.92 14.35 -15.57
C ILE A 4 -5.46 15.80 -15.48
N ALA A 5 -5.41 16.34 -14.26
CA ALA A 5 -4.86 17.66 -13.97
C ALA A 5 -3.39 17.51 -13.57
N LEU A 6 -2.48 17.77 -14.51
CA LEU A 6 -1.04 17.64 -14.31
C LEU A 6 -0.44 18.89 -13.64
N SER A 7 0.34 18.68 -12.59
CA SER A 7 1.19 19.68 -11.95
C SER A 7 2.64 19.18 -11.90
N LEU A 8 3.58 20.00 -12.34
CA LEU A 8 5.02 19.68 -12.35
C LEU A 8 5.72 20.55 -11.30
N LEU A 9 6.45 19.91 -10.39
CA LEU A 9 7.22 20.58 -9.34
C LEU A 9 8.72 20.46 -9.63
N GLY A 10 9.34 21.57 -10.01
CA GLY A 10 10.75 21.62 -10.41
C GLY A 10 10.98 21.26 -11.87
N SER A 11 12.21 20.88 -12.20
CA SER A 11 12.68 20.62 -13.57
C SER A 11 12.35 19.22 -14.08
N VAL A 12 11.07 18.85 -14.07
CA VAL A 12 10.61 17.53 -14.50
C VAL A 12 10.83 17.31 -16.00
N ASP A 13 11.34 16.14 -16.40
CA ASP A 13 11.50 15.76 -17.80
C ASP A 13 10.12 15.63 -18.50
N PRO A 14 9.82 16.48 -19.51
CA PRO A 14 8.52 16.47 -20.18
C PRO A 14 8.20 15.14 -20.88
N SER A 15 9.22 14.46 -21.40
CA SER A 15 9.03 13.18 -22.11
C SER A 15 8.68 12.07 -21.12
N TRP A 16 9.31 12.08 -19.95
CA TRP A 16 9.01 11.14 -18.87
C TRP A 16 7.62 11.39 -18.29
N ALA A 17 7.28 12.66 -18.02
CA ALA A 17 5.97 13.05 -17.52
C ALA A 17 4.82 12.65 -18.47
N SER A 18 4.99 12.89 -19.78
CA SER A 18 4.02 12.49 -20.80
C SER A 18 3.86 10.96 -20.85
N TRP A 19 4.96 10.21 -20.73
CA TRP A 19 4.89 8.76 -20.65
C TRP A 19 4.14 8.27 -19.41
N ALA A 20 4.45 8.82 -18.22
CA ALA A 20 3.78 8.46 -16.97
C ALA A 20 2.28 8.74 -17.04
N GLN A 21 1.89 9.90 -17.55
CA GLN A 21 0.49 10.24 -17.81
C GLN A 21 -0.17 9.24 -18.77
N SER A 22 0.52 8.84 -19.84
CA SER A 22 -0.03 7.89 -20.83
C SER A 22 -0.31 6.50 -20.25
N LEU A 23 0.41 6.07 -19.20
CA LEU A 23 0.13 4.82 -18.50
C LEU A 23 -1.20 4.91 -17.74
N LEU A 24 -1.43 6.01 -17.04
CA LEU A 24 -2.68 6.26 -16.33
C LEU A 24 -3.85 6.37 -17.31
N GLU A 25 -3.67 7.05 -18.44
CA GLU A 25 -4.68 7.12 -19.50
C GLU A 25 -5.05 5.72 -20.03
N LYS A 26 -4.05 4.86 -20.29
CA LYS A 26 -4.28 3.47 -20.69
C LYS A 26 -5.07 2.68 -19.65
N LEU A 27 -4.75 2.86 -18.36
CA LEU A 27 -5.51 2.24 -17.27
C LEU A 27 -6.97 2.71 -17.28
N TYR A 28 -7.20 4.03 -17.33
CA TYR A 28 -8.54 4.59 -17.26
C TYR A 28 -9.41 4.29 -18.48
N LEU A 29 -8.82 3.96 -19.63
CA LEU A 29 -9.54 3.48 -20.80
C LEU A 29 -10.09 2.05 -20.64
N LYS A 30 -9.53 1.25 -19.72
CA LYS A 30 -9.93 -0.15 -19.50
C LYS A 30 -10.94 -0.33 -18.37
N VAL A 31 -11.06 0.63 -17.45
CA VAL A 31 -11.99 0.52 -16.32
C VAL A 31 -13.40 0.98 -16.68
N GLU A 32 -14.41 0.27 -16.19
CA GLU A 32 -15.82 0.62 -16.42
C GLU A 32 -16.20 1.93 -15.68
N LYS A 33 -15.84 2.02 -14.40
CA LYS A 33 -16.07 3.18 -13.54
C LYS A 33 -14.78 3.94 -13.33
N HIS A 34 -14.45 4.81 -14.26
CA HIS A 34 -13.26 5.65 -14.17
C HIS A 34 -13.50 6.89 -13.28
N PRO A 35 -12.50 7.40 -12.55
CA PRO A 35 -12.61 8.68 -11.86
C PRO A 35 -12.89 9.80 -12.87
N LEU A 36 -13.65 10.83 -12.45
CA LEU A 36 -13.93 11.98 -13.33
C LEU A 36 -12.71 12.89 -13.47
N LEU A 37 -11.97 13.06 -12.37
CA LEU A 37 -10.81 13.93 -12.24
C LEU A 37 -9.74 13.19 -11.43
N VAL A 38 -8.50 13.28 -11.86
CA VAL A 38 -7.31 12.83 -11.11
C VAL A 38 -6.29 13.95 -11.12
N TYR A 39 -5.78 14.33 -9.95
CA TYR A 39 -4.64 15.23 -9.84
C TYR A 39 -3.36 14.41 -9.97
N LEU A 40 -2.58 14.66 -11.00
CA LEU A 40 -1.25 14.06 -11.17
C LEU A 40 -0.21 15.11 -10.82
N VAL A 41 0.54 14.89 -9.73
CA VAL A 41 1.63 15.76 -9.32
C VAL A 41 2.94 15.02 -9.55
N ILE A 42 3.86 15.60 -10.31
CA ILE A 42 5.18 15.02 -10.53
C ILE A 42 6.21 15.95 -9.93
N ALA A 43 6.92 15.45 -8.93
CA ALA A 43 8.02 16.17 -8.29
C ALA A 43 9.35 15.69 -8.86
N HIS A 44 10.18 16.65 -9.30
CA HIS A 44 11.48 16.34 -9.89
C HIS A 44 12.42 15.63 -8.92
N SER A 45 12.41 16.02 -7.63
CA SER A 45 13.32 15.50 -6.60
C SER A 45 12.60 14.96 -5.38
N LYS A 46 13.28 14.08 -4.63
CA LYS A 46 12.81 13.55 -3.33
C LYS A 46 12.48 14.67 -2.34
N LEU A 47 13.25 15.76 -2.35
CA LEU A 47 13.02 16.91 -1.47
C LEU A 47 11.68 17.59 -1.78
N LEU A 48 11.39 17.84 -3.07
CA LEU A 48 10.13 18.46 -3.49
C LEU A 48 8.95 17.53 -3.23
N PHE A 49 9.11 16.23 -3.50
CA PHE A 49 8.12 15.20 -3.21
C PHE A 49 7.72 15.21 -1.72
N LYS A 50 8.71 15.09 -0.82
CA LYS A 50 8.49 15.12 0.63
C LYS A 50 7.86 16.43 1.10
N SER A 51 8.35 17.56 0.61
CA SER A 51 7.83 18.88 1.00
C SER A 51 6.37 19.05 0.59
N TYR A 52 6.01 18.58 -0.62
CA TYR A 52 4.63 18.63 -1.12
C TYR A 52 3.69 17.76 -0.27
N LEU A 53 4.06 16.51 0.01
CA LEU A 53 3.24 15.61 0.83
C LEU A 53 3.09 16.12 2.27
N MET A 54 4.18 16.59 2.89
CA MET A 54 4.14 17.11 4.25
C MET A 54 3.25 18.36 4.35
N THR A 55 3.36 19.30 3.40
CA THR A 55 2.49 20.48 3.36
C THR A 55 1.03 20.07 3.20
N THR A 56 0.75 19.12 2.30
CA THR A 56 -0.59 18.58 2.06
C THR A 56 -1.19 17.94 3.32
N HIS A 57 -0.41 17.13 4.05
CA HIS A 57 -0.88 16.49 5.28
C HIS A 57 -1.19 17.51 6.37
N LEU A 58 -0.35 18.54 6.51
CA LEU A 58 -0.57 19.64 7.45
C LEU A 58 -1.84 20.43 7.12
N GLU A 59 -2.07 20.74 5.84
CA GLU A 59 -3.24 21.49 5.39
C GLU A 59 -4.55 20.70 5.53
N THR A 60 -4.50 19.37 5.36
CA THR A 60 -5.67 18.49 5.42
C THR A 60 -5.93 17.92 6.82
N GLY A 61 -5.02 18.13 7.78
CA GLY A 61 -5.15 17.64 9.15
C GLY A 61 -5.06 16.11 9.27
N VAL A 62 -4.44 15.45 8.30
CA VAL A 62 -4.27 14.00 8.30
C VAL A 62 -3.25 13.60 9.36
N ALA A 63 -3.70 12.79 10.32
CA ALA A 63 -2.92 12.38 11.48
C ALA A 63 -1.92 11.23 11.22
N SER A 64 -1.82 10.71 10.00
CA SER A 64 -0.89 9.62 9.71
C SER A 64 0.56 10.08 9.85
N ALA A 65 1.39 9.21 10.42
CA ALA A 65 2.82 9.49 10.60
C ALA A 65 3.47 9.73 9.21
N PRO A 66 4.29 10.78 9.05
CA PRO A 66 4.94 11.09 7.78
C PRO A 66 6.13 10.13 7.54
N ALA A 67 5.86 8.85 7.31
CA ALA A 67 6.87 7.89 6.87
C ALA A 67 7.02 7.95 5.34
N PHE A 68 7.27 9.15 4.79
CA PHE A 68 7.45 9.35 3.33
C PHE A 68 8.89 9.11 2.87
N GLU A 69 9.76 8.59 3.74
CA GLU A 69 11.19 8.56 3.47
C GLU A 69 11.59 7.59 2.37
N GLU A 70 10.77 6.57 2.14
CA GLU A 70 11.06 5.43 1.27
C GLU A 70 10.07 5.29 0.10
N PHE A 71 9.15 6.24 -0.11
CA PHE A 71 8.18 6.12 -1.20
C PHE A 71 8.65 6.81 -2.49
N GLU A 72 8.49 6.11 -3.60
CA GLU A 72 8.66 6.61 -4.97
C GLU A 72 7.40 7.31 -5.49
N ALA A 73 6.25 6.94 -4.95
CA ALA A 73 4.95 7.44 -5.33
C ALA A 73 3.99 7.38 -4.13
N SER A 74 2.91 8.14 -4.20
CA SER A 74 1.84 8.13 -3.20
C SER A 74 0.52 8.44 -3.88
N HIS A 75 -0.57 7.95 -3.30
CA HIS A 75 -1.91 8.39 -3.62
C HIS A 75 -2.64 8.89 -2.38
N ASP A 76 -3.63 9.75 -2.60
CA ASP A 76 -4.61 10.12 -1.59
C ASP A 76 -5.93 10.59 -2.26
N ALA A 77 -6.95 10.86 -1.46
CA ALA A 77 -8.16 11.55 -1.91
C ALA A 77 -8.66 12.59 -0.90
N PHE A 78 -7.75 13.17 -0.11
CA PHE A 78 -8.09 14.00 1.05
C PHE A 78 -8.87 15.29 0.68
N LEU A 79 -8.74 15.74 -0.57
CA LEU A 79 -9.42 16.93 -1.09
C LEU A 79 -10.69 16.61 -1.89
N GLY A 80 -11.22 15.37 -1.79
CA GLY A 80 -12.45 14.96 -2.45
C GLY A 80 -12.30 14.48 -3.90
N ALA A 81 -11.07 14.41 -4.40
CA ALA A 81 -10.72 13.78 -5.68
C ALA A 81 -9.39 13.05 -5.55
N PRO A 82 -9.15 11.97 -6.31
CA PRO A 82 -7.91 11.23 -6.25
C PRO A 82 -6.74 12.10 -6.70
N ARG A 83 -5.65 11.99 -5.94
CA ARG A 83 -4.35 12.57 -6.27
C ARG A 83 -3.32 11.47 -6.28
N ILE A 84 -2.48 11.49 -7.32
CA ILE A 84 -1.28 10.67 -7.45
C ILE A 84 -0.10 11.63 -7.44
N VAL A 85 0.87 11.37 -6.57
CA VAL A 85 2.12 12.12 -6.48
C VAL A 85 3.25 11.17 -6.84
N LEU A 86 4.04 11.53 -7.86
CA LEU A 86 5.18 10.76 -8.33
C LEU A 86 6.49 11.50 -8.03
N CYS A 87 7.49 10.79 -7.50
CA CYS A 87 8.86 11.29 -7.39
C CYS A 87 9.66 10.84 -8.62
N GLU A 88 9.92 11.76 -9.55
CA GLU A 88 10.66 11.48 -10.77
C GLU A 88 12.07 10.93 -10.47
N GLU A 89 12.83 11.60 -9.58
CA GLU A 89 14.17 11.15 -9.17
C GLU A 89 14.17 9.71 -8.67
N SER A 90 13.23 9.34 -7.77
CA SER A 90 13.17 7.98 -7.24
C SER A 90 12.78 6.97 -8.32
N LEU A 91 11.70 7.25 -9.05
CA LEU A 91 11.19 6.33 -10.07
C LEU A 91 12.19 6.11 -11.20
N ARG A 92 12.90 7.16 -11.66
CA ARG A 92 13.86 7.02 -12.76
C ARG A 92 15.09 6.18 -12.41
N ASN A 93 15.36 5.97 -11.11
CA ASN A 93 16.41 5.05 -10.67
C ASN A 93 15.98 3.57 -10.74
N LEU A 94 14.69 3.30 -10.94
CA LEU A 94 14.16 1.96 -11.12
C LEU A 94 14.17 1.52 -12.58
N PRO A 95 14.20 0.21 -12.88
CA PRO A 95 13.98 -0.29 -14.22
C PRO A 95 12.63 0.18 -14.79
N ARG A 96 12.56 0.40 -16.11
CA ARG A 96 11.38 0.99 -16.77
C ARG A 96 10.08 0.22 -16.57
N HIS A 97 10.17 -1.10 -16.45
CA HIS A 97 9.03 -1.99 -16.23
C HIS A 97 8.50 -1.87 -14.79
N VAL A 98 9.39 -1.80 -13.79
CA VAL A 98 9.01 -1.50 -12.39
C VAL A 98 8.38 -0.11 -12.26
N GLN A 99 8.93 0.91 -12.95
CA GLN A 99 8.31 2.25 -12.99
C GLN A 99 6.86 2.19 -13.47
N ALA A 100 6.60 1.40 -14.52
CA ALA A 100 5.25 1.25 -15.06
C ALA A 100 4.32 0.59 -14.03
N GLY A 101 4.79 -0.47 -13.36
CA GLY A 101 4.09 -1.14 -12.27
C GLY A 101 3.71 -0.19 -11.14
N VAL A 102 4.67 0.60 -10.62
CA VAL A 102 4.40 1.58 -9.56
C VAL A 102 3.33 2.60 -9.98
N ILE A 103 3.47 3.19 -11.18
CA ILE A 103 2.53 4.20 -11.68
C ILE A 103 1.12 3.62 -11.86
N LEU A 104 1.02 2.40 -12.41
CA LEU A 104 -0.26 1.72 -12.60
C LEU A 104 -0.90 1.32 -11.27
N HIS A 105 -0.10 0.92 -10.26
CA HIS A 105 -0.58 0.59 -8.91
C HIS A 105 -1.23 1.81 -8.23
N GLU A 106 -0.57 2.96 -8.26
CA GLU A 106 -1.17 4.21 -7.77
C GLU A 106 -2.39 4.63 -8.61
N GLY A 107 -2.34 4.37 -9.91
CA GLY A 107 -3.49 4.50 -10.80
C GLY A 107 -4.68 3.65 -10.36
N ALA A 108 -4.47 2.38 -9.99
CA ALA A 108 -5.51 1.48 -9.52
C ALA A 108 -6.14 2.00 -8.22
N HIS A 109 -5.33 2.51 -7.29
CA HIS A 109 -5.85 3.16 -6.09
C HIS A 109 -6.72 4.39 -6.39
N SER A 110 -6.40 5.18 -7.42
CA SER A 110 -7.27 6.30 -7.83
C SER A 110 -8.65 5.85 -8.35
N VAL A 111 -8.75 4.63 -8.88
CA VAL A 111 -10.02 4.03 -9.35
C VAL A 111 -10.82 3.48 -8.16
N LEU A 112 -10.17 2.73 -7.28
CA LEU A 112 -10.83 1.99 -6.19
C LEU A 112 -11.05 2.81 -4.92
N HIS A 113 -10.13 3.73 -4.63
CA HIS A 113 -10.05 4.46 -3.35
C HIS A 113 -9.92 5.97 -3.53
N GLY A 114 -10.30 6.48 -4.70
CA GLY A 114 -10.28 7.89 -5.05
C GLY A 114 -11.35 8.76 -4.37
N GLU A 115 -12.02 8.25 -3.34
CA GLU A 115 -13.09 8.96 -2.63
C GLU A 115 -12.83 9.02 -1.13
N LEU A 116 -13.29 10.10 -0.48
CA LEU A 116 -13.12 10.31 0.96
C LEU A 116 -13.62 9.16 1.83
N ARG A 117 -14.69 8.46 1.41
CA ARG A 117 -15.24 7.31 2.13
C ARG A 117 -14.21 6.18 2.34
N SER A 118 -13.22 6.08 1.47
CA SER A 118 -12.13 5.10 1.58
C SER A 118 -11.12 5.44 2.69
N TYR A 119 -11.29 6.57 3.36
CA TYR A 119 -10.45 7.06 4.47
C TYR A 119 -11.23 7.26 5.77
N THR A 120 -12.55 7.12 5.76
CA THR A 120 -13.42 7.21 6.95
C THR A 120 -13.68 5.83 7.55
N LEU A 121 -12.61 5.08 7.82
CA LEU A 121 -12.71 3.72 8.36
C LEU A 121 -12.88 3.75 9.88
N THR A 122 -13.69 2.84 10.41
CA THR A 122 -13.89 2.67 11.86
C THR A 122 -13.21 1.40 12.33
N PRO A 123 -12.42 1.42 13.43
CA PRO A 123 -11.81 0.20 13.96
C PRO A 123 -12.87 -0.84 14.30
N PRO A 124 -12.77 -2.07 13.76
CA PRO A 124 -13.62 -3.18 14.16
C PRO A 124 -13.61 -3.37 15.68
N PRO A 125 -14.72 -3.79 16.31
CA PRO A 125 -14.78 -4.02 17.77
C PRO A 125 -13.63 -4.89 18.29
N LEU A 126 -13.26 -5.93 17.53
CA LEU A 126 -12.11 -6.80 17.78
C LEU A 126 -10.79 -6.03 18.04
N LEU A 127 -10.48 -4.99 17.26
CA LEU A 127 -9.24 -4.23 17.45
C LEU A 127 -9.24 -3.46 18.76
N ARG A 128 -10.41 -2.96 19.18
CA ARG A 128 -10.58 -2.27 20.46
C ARG A 128 -10.47 -3.24 21.63
N ASP A 129 -11.02 -4.44 21.47
CA ASP A 129 -10.90 -5.51 22.48
C ASP A 129 -9.44 -5.91 22.67
N VAL A 130 -8.66 -5.99 21.59
CA VAL A 130 -7.21 -6.27 21.67
C VAL A 130 -6.45 -5.12 22.33
N GLU A 131 -6.74 -3.86 21.98
CA GLU A 131 -6.14 -2.69 22.66
C GLU A 131 -6.40 -2.74 24.17
N ALA A 132 -7.63 -3.05 24.58
CA ALA A 132 -7.98 -3.17 25.99
C ALA A 132 -7.31 -4.37 26.69
N LYS A 133 -7.34 -5.56 26.06
CA LYS A 133 -6.72 -6.78 26.61
C LYS A 133 -5.21 -6.66 26.78
N LEU A 134 -4.54 -6.03 25.81
CA LEU A 134 -3.09 -5.83 25.84
C LEU A 134 -2.66 -4.61 26.67
N GLN A 135 -3.61 -3.82 27.19
CA GLN A 135 -3.34 -2.52 27.83
C GLN A 135 -2.44 -1.64 26.95
N ALA A 136 -2.69 -1.66 25.64
CA ALA A 136 -1.87 -0.96 24.66
C ALA A 136 -2.07 0.56 24.76
N PRO A 137 -1.10 1.38 24.28
CA PRO A 137 -1.24 2.82 24.25
C PRO A 137 -2.48 3.28 23.47
N GLN A 138 -3.06 4.40 23.90
CA GLN A 138 -4.23 4.99 23.23
C GLN A 138 -3.99 5.17 21.73
N GLY A 139 -4.94 4.68 20.92
CA GLY A 139 -4.89 4.79 19.46
C GLY A 139 -4.22 3.60 18.78
N TYR A 140 -3.84 2.58 19.54
CA TYR A 140 -3.26 1.35 19.01
C TYR A 140 -4.18 0.65 18.00
N SER A 141 -5.50 0.57 18.27
CA SER A 141 -6.47 0.00 17.33
C SER A 141 -6.57 0.79 16.02
N VAL A 142 -6.37 2.12 16.06
CA VAL A 142 -6.36 2.97 14.87
C VAL A 142 -5.10 2.74 14.04
N ASN A 143 -3.95 2.55 14.68
CA ASN A 143 -2.71 2.23 13.98
C ASN A 143 -2.79 0.87 13.27
N LEU A 144 -3.31 -0.16 13.95
CA LEU A 144 -3.54 -1.47 13.30
C LEU A 144 -4.55 -1.38 12.17
N LEU A 145 -5.65 -0.64 12.35
CA LEU A 145 -6.62 -0.41 11.29
C LEU A 145 -5.97 0.24 10.06
N TYR A 146 -5.11 1.23 10.27
CA TYR A 146 -4.39 1.88 9.17
C TYR A 146 -3.51 0.88 8.41
N LEU A 147 -2.72 0.07 9.11
CA LEU A 147 -1.86 -0.95 8.48
C LEU A 147 -2.67 -1.97 7.69
N PHE A 148 -3.74 -2.52 8.28
CA PHE A 148 -4.64 -3.43 7.57
C PHE A 148 -5.33 -2.75 6.39
N SER A 149 -5.71 -1.47 6.52
CA SER A 149 -6.28 -0.70 5.41
C SER A 149 -5.33 -0.62 4.23
N THR A 150 -4.06 -0.31 4.48
CA THR A 150 -3.07 -0.26 3.40
C THR A 150 -2.86 -1.63 2.75
N ALA A 151 -2.81 -2.70 3.54
CA ALA A 151 -2.65 -4.05 3.02
C ALA A 151 -3.82 -4.53 2.14
N VAL A 152 -5.07 -4.29 2.58
CA VAL A 152 -6.25 -4.65 1.78
C VAL A 152 -6.33 -3.79 0.51
N LYS A 153 -6.04 -2.50 0.60
CA LYS A 153 -6.05 -1.62 -0.58
C LYS A 153 -5.02 -2.05 -1.63
N ASP A 154 -3.81 -2.44 -1.21
CA ASP A 154 -2.77 -2.89 -2.12
C ASP A 154 -3.11 -4.25 -2.77
N TYR A 155 -3.81 -5.13 -2.04
CA TYR A 155 -4.42 -6.32 -2.60
C TYR A 155 -5.42 -5.97 -3.71
N GLU A 156 -6.39 -5.10 -3.43
CA GLU A 156 -7.44 -4.73 -4.39
C GLU A 156 -6.87 -4.02 -5.63
N ALA A 157 -5.83 -3.18 -5.45
CA ALA A 157 -5.12 -2.55 -6.55
C ALA A 157 -4.46 -3.57 -7.47
N THR A 158 -3.76 -4.56 -6.89
CA THR A 158 -3.12 -5.62 -7.67
C THR A 158 -4.16 -6.48 -8.40
N GLU A 159 -5.23 -6.87 -7.71
CA GLU A 159 -6.35 -7.63 -8.27
C GLU A 159 -6.96 -6.91 -9.49
N LEU A 160 -7.26 -5.62 -9.36
CA LEU A 160 -7.77 -4.81 -10.47
C LEU A 160 -6.78 -4.77 -11.65
N LEU A 161 -5.49 -4.59 -11.41
CA LEU A 161 -4.51 -4.57 -12.50
C LEU A 161 -4.46 -5.90 -13.26
N LEU A 162 -4.60 -7.04 -12.57
CA LEU A 162 -4.68 -8.35 -13.21
C LEU A 162 -5.94 -8.48 -14.07
N GLU A 163 -7.10 -8.06 -13.55
CA GLU A 163 -8.38 -8.08 -14.28
C GLU A 163 -8.32 -7.25 -15.57
N LEU A 164 -7.60 -6.13 -15.56
CA LEU A 164 -7.42 -5.25 -16.71
C LEU A 164 -6.29 -5.70 -17.65
N GLY A 165 -5.59 -6.79 -17.32
CA GLY A 165 -4.54 -7.38 -18.14
C GLY A 165 -3.17 -6.70 -18.03
N PHE A 166 -2.86 -6.04 -16.92
CA PHE A 166 -1.54 -5.48 -16.60
C PHE A 166 -0.72 -6.44 -15.72
N ARG A 167 -0.75 -7.74 -16.05
CA ARG A 167 -0.15 -8.79 -15.22
C ARG A 167 1.35 -8.61 -15.03
N GLU A 168 2.07 -8.31 -16.10
CA GLU A 168 3.54 -8.18 -16.04
C GLU A 168 3.93 -6.94 -15.23
N GLU A 169 3.29 -5.79 -15.46
CA GLU A 169 3.57 -4.58 -14.70
C GLU A 169 3.22 -4.74 -13.21
N ALA A 170 2.12 -5.41 -12.89
CA ALA A 170 1.75 -5.73 -11.51
C ALA A 170 2.76 -6.69 -10.85
N LYS A 171 3.22 -7.72 -11.58
CA LYS A 171 4.25 -8.65 -11.10
C LYS A 171 5.57 -7.95 -10.83
N ASP A 172 6.02 -7.09 -11.74
CA ASP A 172 7.27 -6.35 -11.61
C ASP A 172 7.25 -5.43 -10.37
N TYR A 173 6.12 -4.75 -10.14
CA TYR A 173 5.92 -3.96 -8.92
C TYR A 173 5.90 -4.83 -7.67
N VAL A 174 5.19 -5.94 -7.67
CA VAL A 174 5.11 -6.86 -6.53
C VAL A 174 6.49 -7.42 -6.16
N ILE A 175 7.29 -7.84 -7.15
CA ILE A 175 8.65 -8.35 -6.90
C ILE A 175 9.52 -7.25 -6.27
N TYR A 176 9.39 -6.02 -6.76
CA TYR A 176 10.09 -4.86 -6.20
C TYR A 176 9.63 -4.57 -4.76
N ALA A 177 8.32 -4.58 -4.49
CA ALA A 177 7.76 -4.34 -3.16
C ALA A 177 8.13 -5.43 -2.13
N LEU A 178 8.42 -6.65 -2.59
CA LEU A 178 8.88 -7.77 -1.76
C LEU A 178 10.41 -7.81 -1.57
N GLU A 179 11.16 -6.81 -2.09
CA GLU A 179 12.61 -6.80 -1.95
C GLU A 179 13.02 -6.72 -0.47
N PRO A 180 13.82 -7.69 0.04
CA PRO A 180 14.19 -7.70 1.45
C PRO A 180 14.99 -6.45 1.83
N SER A 181 14.50 -5.68 2.80
CA SER A 181 15.23 -4.56 3.37
C SER A 181 16.02 -5.01 4.60
N PRO A 182 17.33 -4.68 4.71
CA PRO A 182 18.11 -4.94 5.93
C PRO A 182 17.49 -4.33 7.19
N ARG A 183 16.71 -3.24 7.05
CA ARG A 183 16.00 -2.58 8.14
C ARG A 183 15.00 -3.51 8.84
N LEU A 184 14.36 -4.42 8.09
CA LEU A 184 13.38 -5.36 8.65
C LEU A 184 13.99 -6.24 9.76
N VAL A 185 15.28 -6.59 9.65
CA VAL A 185 15.97 -7.37 10.69
C VAL A 185 16.16 -6.56 11.96
N GLU A 186 16.46 -5.27 11.84
CA GLU A 186 16.64 -4.36 12.97
C GLU A 186 15.29 -4.05 13.63
N ASP A 187 14.27 -3.77 12.82
CA ASP A 187 12.91 -3.51 13.25
C ASP A 187 12.32 -4.70 14.00
N TRP A 188 12.51 -5.92 13.49
CA TRP A 188 12.08 -7.14 14.18
C TRP A 188 12.76 -7.32 15.53
N LYS A 189 14.06 -7.06 15.63
CA LYS A 189 14.80 -7.17 16.90
C LYS A 189 14.25 -6.18 17.93
N LEU A 190 14.02 -4.93 17.53
CA LEU A 190 13.46 -3.90 18.40
C LEU A 190 12.03 -4.25 18.82
N ALA A 191 11.17 -4.58 17.87
CA ALA A 191 9.77 -4.94 18.12
C ALA A 191 9.65 -6.18 19.01
N SER A 192 10.48 -7.20 18.79
CA SER A 192 10.49 -8.43 19.59
C SER A 192 10.88 -8.18 21.04
N ALA A 193 11.86 -7.30 21.27
CA ALA A 193 12.36 -6.96 22.60
C ALA A 193 11.42 -6.03 23.37
N ALA A 194 10.69 -5.16 22.67
CA ALA A 194 9.86 -4.13 23.28
C ALA A 194 8.47 -4.60 23.74
N GLY A 195 7.99 -5.74 23.23
CA GLY A 195 6.77 -6.41 23.71
C GLY A 195 5.78 -6.77 22.62
N ILE A 196 4.65 -7.37 23.02
CA ILE A 196 3.67 -7.93 22.09
C ILE A 196 3.03 -6.88 21.17
N PHE A 197 2.75 -5.67 21.67
CA PHE A 197 2.08 -4.65 20.87
C PHE A 197 2.95 -4.15 19.70
N LEU A 198 4.25 -3.87 19.92
CA LEU A 198 5.15 -3.51 18.81
C LEU A 198 5.43 -4.67 17.88
N ARG A 199 5.46 -5.90 18.40
CA ARG A 199 5.56 -7.10 17.57
C ARG A 199 4.40 -7.22 16.60
N LEU A 200 3.17 -7.02 17.07
CA LEU A 200 1.97 -7.07 16.22
C LEU A 200 1.95 -5.92 15.21
N VAL A 201 2.38 -4.71 15.59
CA VAL A 201 2.52 -3.59 14.64
C VAL A 201 3.50 -3.95 13.52
N HIS A 202 4.69 -4.46 13.87
CA HIS A 202 5.68 -4.89 12.88
C HIS A 202 5.16 -6.00 11.96
N LEU A 203 4.51 -7.02 12.52
CA LEU A 203 3.90 -8.09 11.72
C LEU A 203 2.80 -7.55 10.79
N ALA A 204 2.01 -6.58 11.25
CA ALA A 204 0.97 -5.94 10.44
C ALA A 204 1.55 -5.06 9.33
N GLU A 205 2.70 -4.40 9.53
CA GLU A 205 3.42 -3.65 8.50
C GLU A 205 3.83 -4.56 7.33
N LEU A 206 4.32 -5.77 7.63
CA LEU A 206 4.74 -6.75 6.63
C LEU A 206 3.57 -7.29 5.79
N LEU A 207 2.32 -7.15 6.26
CA LEU A 207 1.17 -7.55 5.46
C LEU A 207 0.98 -6.68 4.22
N LYS A 208 1.41 -5.41 4.21
CA LYS A 208 1.21 -4.54 3.06
C LYS A 208 1.80 -5.14 1.76
N PRO A 209 3.12 -5.41 1.66
CA PRO A 209 3.69 -6.01 0.47
C PRO A 209 3.23 -7.47 0.24
N LEU A 210 2.91 -8.23 1.30
CA LEU A 210 2.41 -9.61 1.15
C LEU A 210 0.99 -9.67 0.57
N CYS A 211 0.08 -8.81 1.06
CA CYS A 211 -1.28 -8.70 0.55
C CYS A 211 -1.28 -8.12 -0.87
N CYS A 212 -0.41 -7.15 -1.17
CA CYS A 212 -0.16 -6.70 -2.54
C CYS A 212 0.20 -7.88 -3.46
N ALA A 213 1.08 -8.76 -3.01
CA ALA A 213 1.52 -9.92 -3.77
C ALA A 213 0.49 -11.06 -3.85
N SER A 214 -0.54 -11.05 -2.99
CA SER A 214 -1.47 -12.17 -2.82
C SER A 214 -2.17 -12.65 -4.11
N PRO A 215 -2.65 -11.77 -5.02
CA PRO A 215 -3.26 -12.21 -6.28
C PRO A 215 -2.29 -12.94 -7.23
N LEU A 216 -0.98 -12.88 -6.94
CA LEU A 216 0.10 -13.45 -7.75
C LEU A 216 0.84 -14.60 -7.04
N MET A 217 0.38 -15.07 -5.88
CA MET A 217 1.10 -16.09 -5.08
C MET A 217 1.21 -17.48 -5.72
N GLU A 218 0.48 -17.74 -6.80
CA GLU A 218 0.66 -18.96 -7.61
C GLU A 218 1.92 -18.90 -8.49
N ASP A 219 2.44 -17.70 -8.77
CA ASP A 219 3.71 -17.51 -9.46
C ASP A 219 4.88 -17.88 -8.53
N GLY A 220 5.71 -18.83 -8.97
CA GLY A 220 6.79 -19.37 -8.15
C GLY A 220 7.83 -18.32 -7.75
N GLU A 221 8.10 -17.32 -8.59
CA GLU A 221 9.02 -16.23 -8.27
C GLU A 221 8.45 -15.32 -7.20
N VAL A 222 7.18 -14.90 -7.35
CA VAL A 222 6.49 -14.07 -6.36
C VAL A 222 6.44 -14.78 -5.01
N LYS A 223 6.09 -16.06 -4.98
CA LYS A 223 6.08 -16.87 -3.77
C LYS A 223 7.47 -16.96 -3.11
N MET A 224 8.52 -17.18 -3.91
CA MET A 224 9.90 -17.19 -3.38
C MET A 224 10.30 -15.84 -2.80
N ARG A 225 9.93 -14.72 -3.44
CA ARG A 225 10.20 -13.37 -2.93
C ARG A 225 9.48 -13.11 -1.62
N ALA A 226 8.22 -13.53 -1.51
CA ALA A 226 7.44 -13.41 -0.27
C ALA A 226 8.09 -14.17 0.90
N LEU A 227 8.55 -15.40 0.66
CA LEU A 227 9.26 -16.20 1.66
C LEU A 227 10.62 -15.58 2.03
N SER A 228 11.33 -15.01 1.05
CA SER A 228 12.61 -14.32 1.28
C SER A 228 12.42 -13.08 2.15
N MET A 229 11.40 -12.28 1.88
CA MET A 229 11.09 -11.05 2.63
C MET A 229 10.85 -11.34 4.12
N THR A 230 10.17 -12.44 4.44
CA THR A 230 9.85 -12.82 5.82
C THR A 230 10.89 -13.72 6.50
N SER A 231 11.98 -14.08 5.81
CA SER A 231 12.99 -15.04 6.30
C SER A 231 13.75 -14.61 7.55
N HIS A 232 13.70 -13.32 7.91
CA HIS A 232 14.28 -12.78 9.13
C HIS A 232 13.46 -13.08 10.39
N LEU A 233 12.21 -13.51 10.23
CA LEU A 233 11.30 -13.87 11.31
C LEU A 233 11.47 -15.35 11.71
N PRO A 234 11.12 -15.73 12.95
CA PRO A 234 10.91 -17.13 13.29
C PRO A 234 9.86 -17.78 12.38
N THR A 235 10.08 -19.05 12.00
CA THR A 235 9.26 -19.80 11.02
C THR A 235 7.76 -19.69 11.26
N ALA A 236 7.30 -19.80 12.52
CA ALA A 236 5.87 -19.70 12.85
C ALA A 236 5.24 -18.35 12.46
N TYR A 237 5.99 -17.24 12.58
CA TYR A 237 5.55 -15.91 12.18
C TYR A 237 5.64 -15.73 10.67
N ALA A 238 6.73 -16.17 10.04
CA ALA A 238 6.92 -16.10 8.60
C ALA A 238 5.81 -16.86 7.85
N ASP A 239 5.59 -18.13 8.21
CA ASP A 239 4.53 -18.97 7.63
C ASP A 239 3.15 -18.37 7.92
N GLY A 240 2.94 -17.91 9.15
CA GLY A 240 1.68 -17.28 9.55
C GLY A 240 1.32 -16.07 8.67
N LEU A 241 2.28 -15.18 8.38
CA LEU A 241 2.04 -14.01 7.53
C LEU A 241 1.72 -14.39 6.08
N VAL A 242 2.44 -15.35 5.52
CA VAL A 242 2.20 -15.83 4.15
C VAL A 242 0.83 -16.51 4.05
N ASP A 243 0.47 -17.32 5.04
CA ASP A 243 -0.84 -17.98 5.14
C ASP A 243 -1.97 -16.95 5.27
N ILE A 244 -1.81 -15.92 6.13
CA ILE A 244 -2.77 -14.82 6.26
C ILE A 244 -2.95 -14.12 4.92
N ALA A 245 -1.87 -13.71 4.25
CA ALA A 245 -1.94 -13.01 2.97
C ALA A 245 -2.64 -13.85 1.89
N ALA A 246 -2.45 -15.18 1.91
CA ALA A 246 -3.10 -16.12 1.00
C ALA A 246 -4.47 -16.63 1.48
N SER A 247 -5.01 -16.13 2.59
CA SER A 247 -6.26 -16.66 3.15
C SER A 247 -7.50 -16.20 2.37
N PRO A 248 -8.38 -17.11 1.91
CA PRO A 248 -9.65 -16.72 1.30
C PRO A 248 -10.63 -16.13 2.33
N ALA A 249 -10.42 -16.33 3.63
CA ALA A 249 -11.35 -15.93 4.70
C ALA A 249 -11.57 -14.40 4.78
N TRP A 250 -10.61 -13.62 4.30
CA TRP A 250 -10.75 -12.17 4.17
C TRP A 250 -10.85 -11.74 2.70
N ARG A 251 -10.08 -12.34 1.78
CA ARG A 251 -10.03 -11.94 0.35
C ARG A 251 -11.38 -12.05 -0.36
N SER A 252 -12.15 -13.08 -0.03
CA SER A 252 -13.46 -13.35 -0.66
C SER A 252 -14.59 -12.45 -0.18
N ARG A 253 -14.33 -11.56 0.79
CA ARG A 253 -15.34 -10.63 1.31
C ARG A 253 -15.64 -9.53 0.30
N ALA A 254 -16.88 -9.04 0.30
CA ALA A 254 -17.39 -8.24 -0.81
C ALA A 254 -16.94 -6.77 -0.75
N THR A 255 -16.84 -6.22 0.46
CA THR A 255 -16.49 -4.80 0.65
C THR A 255 -15.12 -4.61 1.29
N LEU A 256 -14.53 -3.42 1.11
CA LEU A 256 -13.29 -3.02 1.78
C LEU A 256 -13.41 -3.19 3.32
N GLN A 257 -14.52 -2.77 3.91
CA GLN A 257 -14.75 -2.89 5.35
C GLN A 257 -14.79 -4.37 5.80
N GLU A 258 -15.52 -5.22 5.07
CA GLU A 258 -15.59 -6.64 5.40
C GLU A 258 -14.22 -7.32 5.26
N LYS A 259 -13.48 -7.04 4.16
CA LYS A 259 -12.11 -7.52 3.95
C LYS A 259 -11.19 -7.12 5.10
N LEU A 260 -11.30 -5.88 5.58
CA LEU A 260 -10.54 -5.38 6.72
C LEU A 260 -10.85 -6.12 8.02
N GLU A 261 -12.13 -6.33 8.30
CA GLU A 261 -12.58 -7.12 9.45
C GLU A 261 -12.03 -8.55 9.37
N GLY A 262 -12.08 -9.17 8.20
CA GLY A 262 -11.58 -10.53 8.02
C GLY A 262 -10.06 -10.62 8.16
N LEU A 263 -9.33 -9.65 7.62
CA LEU A 263 -7.87 -9.61 7.76
C LEU A 263 -7.48 -9.44 9.23
N ALA A 264 -8.17 -8.54 9.95
CA ALA A 264 -7.98 -8.34 11.38
C ALA A 264 -8.28 -9.60 12.21
N GLU A 265 -9.38 -10.30 11.92
CA GLU A 265 -9.76 -11.56 12.57
C GLU A 265 -8.66 -12.62 12.40
N VAL A 266 -8.31 -12.93 11.16
CA VAL A 266 -7.35 -13.99 10.84
C VAL A 266 -5.95 -13.66 11.38
N PHE A 267 -5.55 -12.38 11.34
CA PHE A 267 -4.29 -11.92 11.91
C PHE A 267 -4.24 -12.07 13.44
N LEU A 268 -5.29 -11.63 14.14
CA LEU A 268 -5.33 -11.66 15.60
C LEU A 268 -5.48 -13.08 16.13
N GLU A 269 -6.30 -13.92 15.49
CA GLU A 269 -6.38 -15.35 15.82
C GLU A 269 -5.01 -16.03 15.71
N ARG A 270 -4.19 -15.65 14.72
CA ARG A 270 -2.87 -16.25 14.51
C ARG A 270 -1.81 -15.77 15.49
N PHE A 271 -1.83 -14.50 15.89
CA PHE A 271 -0.71 -13.87 16.63
C PHE A 271 -1.05 -13.43 18.05
N THR A 272 -2.29 -13.59 18.51
CA THR A 272 -2.71 -13.27 19.88
C THR A 272 -3.31 -14.44 20.67
N ALA A 273 -3.51 -15.59 20.01
CA ALA A 273 -3.82 -16.86 20.68
C ALA A 273 -2.58 -17.44 21.37
#